data_AF-A0A947X203-F1
#
_entry.id   AF-A0A947X203-F1
#
_cell.length_a   1.000
_cell.length_b   1.000
_cell.length_c   1.000
_cell.angle_alpha   90.00
_cell.angle_beta   90.00
_cell.angle_gamma   90.00
#
_symmetry.space_group_name_H-M   'P 1'
#
loop_
_entity.id
_entity.type
_entity.pdbx_description
1 polymer ?
#
loop_
_entity_poly.entity_id
_entity_poly.type
_entity_poly.pdbx_seq_one_letter_code
_entity_poly.pdbx_strand_id
1 'polypeptide(L)' 'MIELRPTDIAHGGEAVARFDGKAHFIAGAMPGEVVLGEVVRDKKSWARVELTNVLESSPDRVDPPCPHFADCGG' A
#
# COMPACT_ATOMS: atom_id res chain seq x y z
N MET A 1 12.39 4.49 -5.76
CA MET A 1 11.22 3.62 -5.97
C MET A 1 11.56 2.21 -5.56
N ILE A 2 10.58 1.46 -5.04
CA ILE A 2 10.71 0.09 -4.54
C ILE A 2 9.50 -0.74 -4.99
N GLU A 3 9.75 -1.99 -5.39
CA GLU A 3 8.69 -2.98 -5.65
C GLU A 3 8.36 -3.73 -4.36
N LEU A 4 7.07 -3.83 -4.02
CA LEU A 4 6.58 -4.47 -2.80
C LEU A 4 5.42 -5.41 -3.12
N ARG A 5 5.29 -6.47 -2.30
CA ARG A 5 4.18 -7.43 -2.34
C ARG A 5 3.46 -7.39 -0.99
N PRO A 6 2.39 -6.59 -0.86
CA PRO A 6 1.64 -6.53 0.38
C PRO A 6 0.95 -7.87 0.64
N THR A 7 0.94 -8.29 1.90
CA THR A 7 0.38 -9.59 2.30
C THR A 7 -0.74 -9.46 3.32
N ASP A 8 -0.89 -8.30 3.95
CA ASP A 8 -1.88 -8.06 5.00
C ASP A 8 -2.31 -6.58 5.04
N ILE A 9 -3.35 -6.27 5.80
CA ILE A 9 -3.85 -4.92 6.05
C ILE A 9 -3.56 -4.51 7.50
N ALA A 10 -2.95 -3.35 7.68
CA ALA A 10 -2.73 -2.75 8.98
C ALA A 10 -3.98 -2.04 9.51
N HIS A 11 -4.00 -1.79 10.82
CA HIS A 11 -5.01 -0.94 11.42
C HIS A 11 -4.98 0.46 10.79
N GLY A 12 -6.12 0.91 10.24
CA GLY A 12 -6.22 2.16 9.46
C GLY A 12 -6.31 1.96 7.95
N GLY A 13 -6.27 0.72 7.44
CA GLY A 13 -6.58 0.38 6.05
C GLY A 13 -5.39 0.42 5.09
N GLU A 14 -4.18 0.71 5.56
CA GLU A 14 -2.97 0.61 4.74
C GLU A 14 -2.55 -0.85 4.55
N ALA A 15 -2.12 -1.21 3.35
CA ALA A 15 -1.52 -2.52 3.14
C ALA A 15 -0.11 -2.57 3.70
N VAL A 16 0.31 -3.75 4.17
CA VAL A 16 1.64 -3.97 4.73
C VAL A 16 2.42 -5.00 3.92
N ALA A 17 3.65 -4.66 3.58
CA ALA A 17 4.64 -5.57 3.02
C ALA A 17 5.84 -5.66 3.97
N ARG A 18 6.45 -6.84 4.10
CA ARG A 18 7.73 -6.98 4.80
C ARG A 18 8.85 -7.05 3.78
N PHE A 19 9.77 -6.10 3.86
CA PHE A 19 10.93 -6.01 2.98
C PHE A 19 12.13 -5.54 3.79
N ASP A 20 13.29 -6.16 3.57
CA ASP A 20 14.54 -5.85 4.27
C ASP A 20 14.42 -5.75 5.80
N GLY A 21 13.66 -6.67 6.41
CA GLY A 21 13.43 -6.71 7.85
C GLY A 21 12.54 -5.59 8.42
N LYS A 22 11.98 -4.71 7.58
CA LYS A 22 11.08 -3.62 7.97
C LYS A 22 9.65 -3.84 7.46
N ALA A 23 8.68 -3.31 8.21
CA ALA A 23 7.30 -3.20 7.75
C ALA A 23 7.14 -1.97 6.85
N HIS A 24 6.63 -2.15 5.64
CA HIS A 24 6.35 -1.07 4.69
C HIS A 24 4.85 -0.89 4.60
N PHE A 25 4.36 0.27 5.05
CA PHE A 25 2.95 0.65 4.99
C PHE A 25 2.67 1.39 3.69
N ILE A 26 1.69 0.92 2.93
CA ILE A 26 1.40 1.37 1.57
C ILE A 26 -0.09 1.75 1.52
N ALA A 27 -0.37 3.05 1.46
CA ALA A 27 -1.74 3.54 1.29
C ALA A 27 -2.24 3.28 -0.14
N GLY A 28 -3.48 2.81 -0.29
CA GLY A 28 -4.12 2.55 -1.59
C GLY A 28 -3.73 1.23 -2.28
N ALA A 29 -2.91 0.40 -1.61
CA ALA A 29 -2.61 -0.97 -2.04
C ALA A 29 -3.45 -1.99 -1.27
N MET A 30 -3.43 -3.24 -1.72
CA MET A 30 -4.15 -4.37 -1.12
C MET A 30 -3.27 -5.64 -1.11
N PRO A 31 -3.53 -6.61 -0.21
CA PRO A 31 -2.95 -7.95 -0.30
C PRO A 31 -3.20 -8.61 -1.66
N GLY A 32 -2.20 -9.35 -2.14
CA GLY A 32 -2.28 -10.03 -3.44
C GLY A 32 -1.85 -9.17 -4.63
N GLU A 33 -1.42 -7.93 -4.40
CA GLU A 33 -0.90 -7.04 -5.43
C GLU A 33 0.63 -7.08 -5.54
N VAL A 34 1.12 -6.63 -6.69
CA VAL A 34 2.52 -6.19 -6.86
C VAL A 34 2.50 -4.71 -7.13
N VAL A 35 3.16 -3.93 -6.28
CA VAL A 35 3.11 -2.48 -6.33
C VAL A 35 4.49 -1.86 -6.41
N LEU A 36 4.58 -0.76 -7.15
CA LEU A 36 5.73 0.13 -7.17
C LEU A 36 5.39 1.37 -6.34
N GLY A 37 6.29 1.76 -5.44
CA GLY A 37 6.08 2.94 -4.61
C GLY A 37 7.35 3.71 -4.29
N GLU A 38 7.16 4.91 -3.74
CA GLU A 38 8.23 5.77 -3.25
C GLU A 38 8.24 5.77 -1.72
N VAL A 39 9.42 5.55 -1.12
CA VAL A 39 9.57 5.61 0.34
C VAL A 39 9.59 7.07 0.76
N VAL A 40 8.47 7.55 1.30
CA VAL A 40 8.33 8.95 1.77
C VAL A 40 8.72 9.13 3.24
N ARG A 41 8.80 8.03 3.99
CA ARG A 41 9.29 8.04 5.38
C ARG A 41 10.00 6.75 5.72
N ASP A 42 11.21 6.83 6.24
CA ASP A 42 11.99 5.68 6.69
C ASP A 42 12.30 5.78 8.20
N LYS A 43 12.05 4.68 8.92
CA LYS A 43 12.35 4.49 10.34
C LYS A 43 13.01 3.12 10.53
N LYS A 44 13.60 2.91 11.72
CA LYS A 44 14.39 1.72 12.02
C LYS A 44 13.64 0.40 11.77
N SER A 45 12.36 0.34 12.13
CA SER A 45 11.53 -0.88 12.03
C SER A 45 10.43 -0.81 10.96
N TRP A 46 10.19 0.37 10.39
CA TRP A 46 9.11 0.56 9.43
C TRP A 46 9.38 1.71 8.46
N ALA A 47 8.71 1.67 7.31
CA ALA A 47 8.71 2.72 6.32
C ALA A 47 7.28 3.00 5.85
N ARG A 48 7.01 4.24 5.41
CA ARG A 48 5.79 4.59 4.69
C ARG A 48 6.12 4.77 3.23
N VAL A 49 5.27 4.20 2.38
CA VAL A 49 5.45 4.14 0.94
C VAL A 49 4.20 4.71 0.28
N GLU A 50 4.40 5.72 -0.58
CA GLU A 50 3.34 6.21 -1.45
C GLU A 50 3.25 5.31 -2.68
N LEU A 51 2.07 4.79 -2.96
CA LEU A 51 1.80 3.96 -4.13
C LEU A 51 1.95 4.79 -5.41
N THR A 52 2.88 4.42 -6.27
CA THR A 52 3.09 5.06 -7.57
C THR A 52 2.40 4.29 -8.68
N ASN A 53 2.45 2.96 -8.65
CA ASN A 53 1.80 2.12 -9.66
C ASN A 53 1.45 0.74 -9.10
N VAL A 54 0.35 0.15 -9.59
CA VAL A 54 0.01 -1.26 -9.37
C VAL A 54 0.47 -2.04 -10.59
N LEU A 55 1.51 -2.87 -10.43
CA LEU A 55 2.08 -3.70 -11.50
C LEU A 55 1.23 -4.95 -11.74
N GLU A 56 0.70 -5.54 -10.67
CA GLU A 56 -0.24 -6.67 -10.72
C GLU A 56 -1.38 -6.37 -9.75
N SER A 57 -2.62 -6.29 -10.26
CA SER A 57 -3.81 -6.01 -9.44
C SER A 57 -4.39 -7.29 -8.83
N SER A 58 -4.94 -7.17 -7.62
CA SER A 58 -5.70 -8.23 -6.96
C SER A 58 -7.04 -8.44 -7.67
N PRO A 59 -7.55 -9.68 -7.78
CA PRO A 59 -8.90 -9.94 -8.28
C PRO A 59 -10.00 -9.30 -7.43
N ASP A 60 -9.70 -8.97 -6.17
CA ASP A 60 -10.64 -8.33 -5.24
C ASP A 60 -10.60 -6.78 -5.34
N ARG A 61 -9.71 -6.21 -6.17
CA ARG A 61 -9.64 -4.76 -6.37
C ARG A 61 -10.92 -4.28 -7.07
N VAL A 62 -11.56 -3.29 -6.47
CA VAL A 62 -12.71 -2.58 -7.03
C VAL A 62 -12.43 -1.10 -7.09
N ASP A 63 -12.99 -0.43 -8.10
CA ASP A 63 -13.02 1.03 -8.11
C ASP A 63 -13.96 1.53 -7.00
N PRO A 64 -13.53 2.48 -6.17
CA PRO A 64 -14.37 3.01 -5.10
C PRO A 64 -15.62 3.65 -5.71
N PRO A 65 -16.84 3.30 -5.23
CA PRO A 65 -18.08 3.79 -5.82
C PRO A 65 -18.36 5.26 -5.52
N CYS A 66 -17.67 5.82 -4.52
CA CYS A 66 -17.82 7.21 -4.10
C CYS A 66 -16.72 8.08 -4.74
N PRO A 67 -17.08 9.14 -5.49
CA PRO A 67 -16.10 10.03 -6.10
C PRO A 67 -15.26 10.81 -5.07
N HIS A 68 -15.72 10.88 -3.82
CA HIS A 68 -15.01 11.55 -2.73
C HIS A 68 -14.05 10.64 -1.96
N PHE A 69 -13.96 9.35 -2.29
CA PHE A 69 -13.18 8.36 -1.53
C PHE A 69 -11.73 8.77 -1.27
N ALA A 70 -11.09 9.46 -2.22
CA ALA A 70 -9.70 9.91 -2.08
C ALA A 70 -9.53 11.03 -1.03
N ASP A 71 -10.57 11.83 -0.79
CA ASP A 71 -10.52 13.02 0.06
C ASP A 71 -11.30 12.87 1.37
N CYS A 72 -12.29 11.97 1.39
CA CYS A 72 -13.23 11.77 2.47
C CYS A 72 -12.91 10.44 3.17
N GLY A 73 -12.40 10.51 4.41
CA GLY A 73 -11.99 9.35 5.21
C GLY A 73 -13.12 8.44 5.73
N GLY A 74 -14.32 8.53 5.13
CA GLY A 74 -15.54 7.87 5.59
C GLY A 74 -16.57 8.83 6.16
#